data_AF-A0A6G7Z1X6-F1
#
_entry.id   AF-A0A6G7Z1X6-F1
#
_cell.length_a   1.000
_cell.length_b   1.000
_cell.length_c   1.000
_cell.angle_alpha   90.00
_cell.angle_beta   90.00
_cell.angle_gamma   90.00
#
_symmetry.space_group_name_H-M   'P 1'
#
loop_
_entity.id
_entity.type
_entity.pdbx_description
1 polymer ?
#
loop_
_entity_poly.entity_id
_entity_poly.type
_entity_poly.pdbx_seq_one_letter_code
_entity_poly.pdbx_strand_id
1 'polypeptide(L)' 'MAATTRTAAITAAGTSIAQAYALRDSLPVEEAARIAYTPTGPTLAELEDRIRAQRATQTADAA' A
#
# COMPACT_ATOMS: atom_id res chain seq x y z
N MET A 1 -1.37 29.21 -12.45
CA MET A 1 -1.68 28.06 -11.57
C MET A 1 -1.51 28.51 -10.14
N ALA A 2 -2.55 28.40 -9.30
CA ALA A 2 -2.41 28.70 -7.88
C ALA A 2 -1.48 27.66 -7.24
N ALA A 3 -0.53 28.10 -6.40
CA ALA A 3 0.36 27.19 -5.69
C ALA A 3 -0.44 26.36 -4.67
N THR A 4 -0.32 25.05 -4.73
CA THR A 4 -0.86 24.13 -3.72
C THR A 4 -0.29 24.49 -2.35
N THR A 5 -1.14 24.64 -1.35
CA THR A 5 -0.70 24.87 0.03
C THR A 5 -0.04 23.61 0.58
N ARG A 6 0.89 23.75 1.53
CA ARG A 6 1.55 22.62 2.19
C ARG A 6 0.53 21.60 2.73
N THR A 7 -0.51 22.08 3.40
CA THR A 7 -1.57 21.23 3.96
C THR A 7 -2.29 20.44 2.86
N ALA A 8 -2.65 21.09 1.75
CA ALA A 8 -3.32 20.43 0.63
C ALA A 8 -2.43 19.34 0.00
N ALA A 9 -1.12 19.58 -0.13
CA ALA A 9 -0.18 18.57 -0.62
C ALA A 9 -0.09 17.35 0.30
N ILE A 10 0.01 17.57 1.62
CA ILE A 10 0.08 16.48 2.61
C ILE A 10 -1.21 15.67 2.60
N THR A 11 -2.38 16.32 2.60
CA THR A 11 -3.67 15.63 2.55
C THR A 11 -3.80 14.79 1.29
N ALA A 12 -3.47 15.34 0.11
CA ALA A 12 -3.55 14.60 -1.14
C ALA A 12 -2.63 13.37 -1.17
N ALA A 13 -1.40 13.50 -0.66
CA ALA A 13 -0.47 12.38 -0.53
C ALA A 13 -1.03 11.31 0.43
N GLY A 14 -1.53 11.71 1.60
CA GLY A 14 -2.14 10.81 2.57
C GLY A 14 -3.35 10.05 2.00
N THR A 15 -4.24 10.75 1.29
CA THR A 15 -5.38 10.14 0.62
C THR A 15 -4.96 9.11 -0.43
N SER A 16 -3.95 9.43 -1.24
CA SER A 16 -3.44 8.50 -2.26
C SER A 16 -2.86 7.23 -1.65
N ILE A 17 -2.09 7.38 -0.55
CA ILE A 17 -1.51 6.25 0.19
C ILE A 17 -2.62 5.40 0.82
N ALA A 18 -3.62 6.01 1.46
CA ALA A 18 -4.72 5.29 2.08
C ALA A 18 -5.54 4.49 1.05
N GLN A 19 -5.80 5.05 -0.12
CA GLN A 19 -6.47 4.35 -1.22
C GLN A 19 -5.65 3.16 -1.73
N ALA A 20 -4.32 3.33 -1.88
CA ALA A 20 -3.44 2.25 -2.30
C ALA A 20 -3.45 1.08 -1.31
N TYR A 21 -3.43 1.36 -0.01
CA TYR A 21 -3.56 0.33 1.03
C TYR A 21 -4.93 -0.35 1.00
N ALA A 22 -6.02 0.40 0.90
CA ALA A 22 -7.37 -0.15 0.80
C ALA A 22 -7.53 -1.08 -0.41
N LEU A 23 -7.01 -0.67 -1.58
CA LEU A 23 -6.99 -1.51 -2.77
C LEU A 23 -6.20 -2.80 -2.52
N ARG A 24 -4.98 -2.67 -2.01
CA ARG A 24 -4.11 -3.82 -1.73
C ARG A 24 -4.76 -4.81 -0.76
N ASP A 25 -5.44 -4.32 0.27
CA ASP A 25 -6.04 -5.16 1.30
C ASP A 25 -7.36 -5.80 0.83
N SER A 26 -8.05 -5.21 -0.16
CA SER A 26 -9.22 -5.82 -0.81
C SER A 26 -8.89 -6.96 -1.77
N LEU A 27 -7.62 -7.16 -2.14
CA LEU A 27 -7.19 -8.15 -3.12
C LEU A 27 -6.60 -9.42 -2.47
N PRO A 28 -6.62 -10.57 -3.17
CA PRO A 28 -5.78 -11.72 -2.81
C PRO A 28 -4.30 -11.33 -2.79
N VAL A 29 -3.51 -11.97 -1.93
CA VAL A 29 -2.09 -11.62 -1.71
C VAL A 29 -1.29 -11.72 -3.02
N GLU A 30 -1.50 -12.76 -3.82
CA GLU A 30 -0.81 -12.96 -5.11
C GLU A 30 -1.16 -11.86 -6.13
N GLU A 31 -2.42 -11.44 -6.18
CA GLU A 31 -2.85 -10.36 -7.08
C GLU A 31 -2.26 -9.01 -6.64
N ALA A 32 -2.30 -8.74 -5.33
CA ALA A 32 -1.68 -7.55 -4.76
C ALA A 32 -0.16 -7.50 -5.02
N ALA A 33 0.53 -8.63 -4.92
CA ALA A 33 1.95 -8.74 -5.22
C ALA A 33 2.24 -8.49 -6.71
N ARG A 34 1.40 -9.03 -7.62
CA ARG A 34 1.52 -8.78 -9.07
C ARG A 34 1.36 -7.31 -9.43
N ILE A 35 0.41 -6.60 -8.79
CA ILE A 35 0.22 -5.15 -9.02
C ILE A 35 1.40 -4.34 -8.48
N ALA A 36 1.97 -4.74 -7.34
CA ALA A 36 3.08 -4.04 -6.71
C ALA A 36 4.46 -4.35 -7.33
N TYR A 37 4.55 -5.37 -8.19
CA TYR A 37 5.81 -5.82 -8.76
C TYR A 37 6.40 -4.79 -9.73
N THR A 38 7.71 -4.56 -9.59
CA THR A 38 8.50 -3.79 -10.55
C THR A 38 9.79 -4.55 -10.85
N PRO A 39 10.33 -4.49 -12.08
CA PRO A 39 11.53 -5.25 -12.45
C PRO A 39 12.78 -4.95 -11.62
N THR A 40 12.86 -3.74 -11.05
CA THR A 40 13.95 -3.29 -10.18
C THR A 40 13.65 -3.45 -8.70
N GLY A 41 12.48 -3.99 -8.36
CA GLY A 41 11.98 -4.14 -7.00
C GLY A 41 12.18 -5.55 -6.43
N PRO A 42 11.57 -5.81 -5.26
CA PRO A 42 11.53 -7.14 -4.67
C PRO A 42 10.84 -8.15 -5.60
N THR A 43 11.19 -9.42 -5.43
CA THR A 43 10.52 -10.52 -6.13
C THR A 43 9.06 -10.64 -5.72
N LEU A 44 8.24 -11.30 -6.55
CA LEU A 44 6.83 -11.56 -6.21
C LEU A 44 6.67 -12.27 -4.87
N ALA A 45 7.47 -13.32 -4.61
CA ALA A 45 7.42 -14.06 -3.36
C ALA A 45 7.71 -13.16 -2.14
N GLU A 46 8.74 -12.30 -2.22
CA GLU A 46 9.05 -11.33 -1.16
C GLU A 46 7.92 -10.32 -0.95
N LEU A 47 7.25 -9.88 -2.03
CA LEU A 47 6.10 -8.98 -1.93
C LEU A 47 4.93 -9.67 -1.22
N GLU A 48 4.64 -10.92 -1.55
CA GLU A 48 3.59 -11.69 -0.88
C GLU A 48 3.87 -11.85 0.61
N ASP A 49 5.09 -12.22 0.99
CA ASP A 49 5.47 -12.40 2.38
C ASP A 49 5.37 -11.10 3.17
N ARG A 50 5.80 -9.98 2.58
CA ARG A 50 5.64 -8.65 3.18
C ARG A 50 4.18 -8.26 3.36
N ILE A 51 3.31 -8.58 2.39
CA ILE A 51 1.87 -8.31 2.48
C ILE A 51 1.23 -9.17 3.58
N ARG A 52 1.57 -10.47 3.65
CA ARG A 52 1.10 -11.37 4.72
C ARG A 52 1.52 -10.86 6.09
N ALA A 53 2.79 -10.51 6.27
CA ALA A 53 3.32 -9.99 7.52
C ALA A 53 2.59 -8.71 7.95
N GLN A 54 2.39 -7.77 7.04
CA GLN A 54 1.66 -6.53 7.35
C GLN A 54 0.20 -6.76 7.75
N ARG A 55 -0.51 -7.68 7.08
CA ARG A 55 -1.89 -8.03 7.46
C ARG A 55 -1.96 -8.71 8.82
N ALA A 56 -0.99 -9.57 9.14
CA ALA A 56 -0.89 -10.20 10.45
C ALA A 56 -0.68 -9.16 11.56
N THR A 57 0.19 -8.17 11.36
CA THR A 57 0.38 -7.07 12.32
C THR A 57 -0.86 -6.20 12.47
N GLN A 58 -1.54 -5.83 11.36
CA GLN A 58 -2.78 -5.06 11.43
C GLN A 58 -3.91 -5.80 12.16
N THR A 59 -4.00 -7.12 11.99
CA THR A 59 -4.98 -7.95 12.71
C THR A 59 -4.68 -8.00 14.21
N ALA A 60 -3.40 -8.00 14.59
CA ALA A 60 -2.98 -8.06 15.99
C ALA A 60 -3.18 -6.73 16.76
N ASP A 61 -3.16 -5.58 16.09
CA ASP A 61 -3.43 -4.27 16.70
C ASP A 61 -4.93 -4.00 16.90
N ALA A 62 -5.77 -4.64 16.07
CA ALA A 62 -7.23 -4.52 16.12
C ALA A 62 -7.92 -5.47 17.12
N ALA A 63 -7.17 -6.35 17.79
CA ALA A 63 -7.65 -7.35 18.74
C ALA A 63 -7.36 -6.93 20.19
#